data_AF-A0A191ZDT6-F1
#
_entry.id   AF-A0A191ZDT6-F1
#
_cell.length_a   1.000
_cell.length_b   1.000
_cell.length_c   1.000
_cell.angle_alpha   90.00
_cell.angle_beta   90.00
_cell.angle_gamma   90.00
#
_symmetry.space_group_name_H-M   'P 1'
#
loop_
_entity.id
_entity.type
_entity.pdbx_description
1 polymer ?
#
loop_
_entity_poly.entity_id
_entity_poly.type
_entity_poly.pdbx_seq_one_letter_code
_entity_poly.pdbx_strand_id
1 'polypeptide(L)' 'MTNQEFDFEVWFDTLTLHLMDRGVRFHDEDAVREDYESGRDVYDLIDEIAAEYDVEGGNDATP' A
#
# COMPACT_ATOMS: atom_id res chain seq x y z
N MET A 1 12.81 9.51 6.54
CA MET A 1 11.65 10.07 7.25
C MET A 1 11.16 8.94 8.14
N THR A 2 11.35 9.02 9.45
CA THR A 2 10.89 7.95 10.36
C THR A 2 9.40 8.15 10.62
N ASN A 3 8.58 7.10 10.44
CA ASN A 3 7.10 7.11 10.50
C ASN A 3 6.46 7.58 11.83
N GLN A 4 7.22 8.19 12.74
CA GLN A 4 6.73 8.66 14.05
C GLN A 4 6.23 10.13 14.03
N GLU A 5 6.28 10.82 12.89
CA GLU A 5 5.84 12.23 12.78
C GLU A 5 4.48 12.41 12.08
N PHE A 6 3.87 11.35 11.54
CA PHE A 6 2.63 11.44 10.77
C PHE A 6 1.57 10.51 11.35
N ASP A 7 0.33 11.01 11.50
CA ASP A 7 -0.82 10.20 11.90
C ASP A 7 -1.09 9.06 10.91
N PHE A 8 -1.64 7.95 11.41
CA PHE A 8 -2.02 6.78 10.60
C PHE A 8 -2.87 7.16 9.38
N GLU A 9 -3.77 8.13 9.53
CA GLU A 9 -4.62 8.64 8.44
C GLU A 9 -3.78 9.18 7.28
N VAL A 10 -2.71 9.95 7.55
CA VAL A 10 -1.83 10.51 6.53
C VAL A 10 -0.98 9.43 5.88
N TRP A 11 -0.50 8.49 6.70
CA TRP A 11 0.27 7.34 6.22
C TRP A 11 -0.58 6.45 5.30
N PHE A 12 -1.83 6.18 5.68
CA PHE A 12 -2.78 5.38 4.91
C PHE A 12 -3.26 6.08 3.64
N ASP A 13 -3.51 7.39 3.70
CA ASP A 13 -3.84 8.21 2.52
C ASP A 13 -2.70 8.16 1.50
N THR A 14 -1.45 8.23 1.97
CA THR A 14 -0.26 8.10 1.12
C THR A 14 -0.19 6.70 0.47
N LEU A 15 -0.40 5.64 1.25
CA LEU A 15 -0.44 4.27 0.77
C LEU A 15 -1.49 4.08 -0.32
N THR A 16 -2.72 4.51 -0.05
CA THR A 16 -3.84 4.34 -0.98
C THR A 16 -3.70 5.20 -2.24
N LEU A 17 -3.16 6.42 -2.12
CA LEU A 17 -2.87 7.29 -3.27
C LEU A 17 -1.87 6.61 -4.23
N HIS A 18 -0.78 6.05 -3.69
CA HIS A 18 0.23 5.37 -4.49
C HIS A 18 -0.27 4.05 -5.09
N LEU A 19 -1.03 3.26 -4.34
CA LEU A 19 -1.66 2.05 -4.86
C LEU A 19 -2.67 2.38 -5.96
N MET A 20 -3.45 3.45 -5.80
CA MET A 20 -4.41 3.91 -6.80
C MET A 20 -3.74 4.34 -8.12
N ASP A 21 -2.58 5.00 -8.05
CA ASP A 21 -1.76 5.35 -9.22
C ASP A 21 -1.31 4.10 -10.00
N ARG A 22 -1.05 3.00 -9.27
CA ARG A 22 -0.75 1.67 -9.83
C ARG A 22 -1.98 0.87 -10.24
N GLY A 23 -3.19 1.43 -10.12
CA GLY A 23 -4.45 0.77 -10.48
C GLY A 23 -5.00 -0.16 -9.40
N VAL A 24 -4.40 -0.19 -8.21
CA VAL A 24 -4.82 -1.02 -7.08
C VAL A 24 -5.74 -0.22 -6.16
N ARG A 25 -6.97 -0.70 -5.96
CA ARG A 25 -7.92 -0.11 -5.00
C ARG A 25 -7.82 -0.83 -3.68
N PHE A 26 -7.03 -0.27 -2.77
CA PHE A 26 -6.87 -0.76 -1.42
C PHE A 26 -7.74 0.06 -0.45
N HIS A 27 -8.53 -0.62 0.38
CA HIS A 27 -9.44 0.02 1.34
C HIS A 27 -9.37 -0.61 2.74
N ASP A 28 -8.49 -1.60 2.94
CA ASP A 28 -8.37 -2.33 4.20
C ASP A 28 -7.38 -1.65 5.15
N GLU A 29 -7.87 -0.65 5.87
CA GLU A 29 -7.10 0.08 6.88
C GLU A 29 -6.62 -0.83 8.02
N ASP A 30 -7.43 -1.80 8.43
CA ASP A 30 -7.09 -2.68 9.55
C ASP A 30 -5.94 -3.64 9.20
N ALA A 31 -5.84 -4.04 7.93
CA ALA A 31 -4.78 -4.92 7.45
C ALA A 31 -3.38 -4.28 7.55
N VAL A 32 -3.30 -2.96 7.41
CA VAL A 32 -2.02 -2.20 7.41
C VAL A 32 -1.78 -1.43 8.71
N ARG A 33 -2.73 -1.51 9.65
CA ARG A 33 -2.61 -0.89 10.98
C ARG A 33 -1.48 -1.53 11.79
N GLU A 34 -1.36 -2.85 11.74
CA GLU A 34 -0.27 -3.57 12.40
C GLU A 34 1.10 -3.19 11.80
N ASP A 35 1.20 -3.06 10.47
CA ASP A 35 2.42 -2.60 9.79
C ASP A 35 2.82 -1.18 10.22
N TYR A 36 1.84 -0.27 10.32
CA TYR A 36 2.07 1.08 10.80
C TYR A 36 2.57 1.09 12.26
N GLU A 37 1.92 0.35 13.16
CA GLU A 37 2.33 0.25 14.57
C GLU A 37 3.70 -0.42 14.75
N SER A 38 4.05 -1.35 13.86
CA SER A 38 5.37 -1.97 13.77
C SER A 38 6.46 -1.01 13.27
N GLY A 39 6.07 0.14 12.73
CA GLY A 39 6.96 1.15 12.16
C GLY A 39 7.49 0.77 10.77
N ARG A 40 6.77 -0.08 10.04
CA ARG A 40 7.11 -0.48 8.67
C ARG A 40 7.13 0.73 7.74
N ASP A 41 7.97 0.68 6.72
CA ASP A 41 8.03 1.72 5.70
C ASP A 41 6.83 1.62 4.76
N VAL A 42 6.13 2.74 4.54
CA VAL A 42 4.93 2.76 3.70
C VAL A 42 5.24 2.37 2.26
N TYR A 43 6.41 2.74 1.74
CA TYR A 43 6.77 2.48 0.35
C TYR A 43 7.11 1.01 0.12
N ASP A 44 7.72 0.36 1.11
CA ASP A 44 7.97 -1.09 1.09
C ASP A 44 6.64 -1.87 1.03
N LEU A 45 5.68 -1.47 1.85
CA LEU A 45 4.35 -2.08 1.88
C LEU A 45 3.55 -1.78 0.60
N ILE A 46 3.64 -0.57 0.05
CA ILE A 46 3.03 -0.23 -1.25
C ILE A 46 3.55 -1.14 -2.36
N ASP A 47 4.86 -1.39 -2.42
CA ASP A 47 5.45 -2.28 -3.44
C ASP A 47 5.03 -3.74 -3.24
N GLU A 48 4.95 -4.21 -1.99
CA GLU A 48 4.46 -5.55 -1.67
C GLU A 48 3.00 -5.74 -2.08
N ILE A 49 2.10 -4.84 -1.66
CA ILE A 49 0.67 -4.90 -1.99
C ILE A 49 0.47 -4.75 -3.50
N ALA A 50 1.16 -3.79 -4.14
CA ALA A 50 1.05 -3.61 -5.58
C ALA A 50 1.51 -4.85 -6.34
N ALA A 51 2.61 -5.49 -5.91
CA ALA A 51 3.10 -6.72 -6.51
C ALA A 51 2.12 -7.87 -6.32
N GLU A 52 1.50 -8.01 -5.14
CA GLU A 52 0.50 -9.04 -4.86
C GLU A 52 -0.76 -8.86 -5.75
N TYR A 53 -1.27 -7.64 -5.86
CA TYR A 53 -2.41 -7.35 -6.73
C TYR A 53 -2.09 -7.43 -8.23
N ASP A 54 -0.85 -7.13 -8.64
CA ASP A 54 -0.38 -7.32 -10.02
C ASP A 54 -0.33 -8.80 -10.37
N VAL A 55 0.13 -9.68 -9.48
CA VAL A 55 0.13 -11.13 -9.75
C VAL A 55 -1.25 -11.76 -9.71
N GLU A 56 -2.19 -11.21 -8.93
CA GLU A 56 -3.59 -11.69 -8.92
C GLU A 56 -4.45 -11.10 -10.06
N GLY A 57 -4.01 -9.99 -10.68
CA GLY A 57 -4.68 -9.32 -11.80
C GLY A 57 -3.98 -9.41 -13.16
N GLY A 58 -2.75 -9.93 -13.21
CA GLY A 58 -1.85 -9.85 -14.35
C GLY A 58 -1.66 -11.17 -15.09
N ASN A 59 -2.70 -11.62 -15.81
CA ASN A 59 -2.47 -12.41 -17.02
C ASN A 59 -3.55 -12.20 -18.08
N ASP A 60 -3.82 -10.95 -18.48
CA ASP A 60 -4.32 -10.66 -19.84
C ASP A 60 -3.53 -9.50 -20.46
N ALA A 61 -2.22 -9.70 -20.57
CA ALA A 61 -1.47 -9.09 -21.67
C ALA A 61 -1.71 -9.94 -22.92
N THR A 62 -2.83 -9.67 -23.62
CA THR A 62 -3.00 -10.11 -25.02
C THR A 62 -2.04 -9.29 -25.90
N PRO A 63 -1.19 -9.92 -26.73
CA PRO A 63 -0.22 -9.23 -27.60
C PRO A 63 -0.86 -8.39 -28.72
#